data_AF-A0A7J4T3G4-F1
#
_entry.id   AF-A0A7J4T3G4-F1
#
_cell.length_a   1.000
_cell.length_b   1.000
_cell.length_c   1.000
_cell.angle_alpha   90.00
_cell.angle_beta   90.00
_cell.angle_gamma   90.00
#
_symmetry.space_group_name_H-M   'P 1'
#
loop_
_entity.id
_entity.type
_entity.pdbx_description
1 polymer ?
#
loop_
_entity_poly.entity_id
_entity_poly.type
_entity_poly.pdbx_seq_one_letter_code
_entity_poly.pdbx_strand_id
1 'polypeptide(L)'
;MQDSEKLSKTKPDFYVGPSGPDSTLPSTGYRYMRYENDDGTVNKFAPMTIQNKSAPTTYFGFEKYDTGIEARKAFQVKGPEIGPDANSKGSWSDARLRGEFDTLQLFENKEVQARVPYWKGDDVKTKLEPFAEAYPQYGEGGAVQLHADSRKIDFDNVDILPEK
;
A
#
# COMPACT_ATOMS: atom_id res chain seq x y z
N MET A 1 -3.94 13.65 -43.79
CA MET A 1 -4.42 13.39 -42.43
C MET A 1 -3.66 12.18 -41.96
N GLN A 2 -2.64 12.37 -41.14
CA GLN A 2 -1.85 11.28 -40.56
C GLN A 2 -2.54 10.88 -39.26
N ASP A 3 -3.03 9.64 -39.22
CA ASP A 3 -3.42 8.98 -37.99
C ASP A 3 -2.16 8.80 -37.16
N SER A 4 -1.95 9.69 -36.19
CA SER A 4 -1.01 9.44 -35.11
C SER A 4 -1.63 8.38 -34.21
N GLU A 5 -1.38 7.10 -34.52
CA GLU A 5 -1.45 6.04 -33.53
C GLU A 5 -0.60 6.50 -32.34
N LYS A 6 -1.31 6.91 -31.29
CA LYS A 6 -0.72 7.18 -29.99
C LYS A 6 -0.20 5.82 -29.53
N LEU A 7 1.08 5.53 -29.77
CA LEU A 7 1.79 4.44 -29.13
C LEU A 7 1.61 4.63 -27.62
N SER A 8 0.60 3.98 -27.06
CA SER A 8 0.51 3.71 -25.65
C SER A 8 1.77 2.92 -25.34
N LYS A 9 2.77 3.58 -24.74
CA LYS A 9 3.88 2.87 -24.12
C LYS A 9 3.24 1.89 -23.14
N THR A 10 3.26 0.61 -23.49
CA THR A 10 2.75 -0.45 -22.64
C THR A 10 3.68 -0.49 -21.42
N LYS A 11 3.14 -0.23 -20.23
CA LYS A 11 3.89 -0.41 -18.98
C LYS A 11 4.22 -1.90 -18.85
N PRO A 12 5.47 -2.29 -18.52
CA PRO A 12 5.80 -3.70 -18.30
C PRO A 12 4.99 -4.25 -17.11
N ASP A 13 4.79 -5.57 -17.03
CA ASP A 13 4.08 -6.19 -15.91
C ASP A 13 4.94 -6.22 -14.63
N PHE A 14 6.25 -6.30 -14.77
CA PHE A 14 7.22 -6.34 -13.67
C PHE A 14 8.56 -5.74 -14.08
N TYR A 15 9.34 -5.34 -13.09
CA TYR A 15 10.74 -4.96 -13.23
C TYR A 15 11.63 -6.04 -12.62
N VAL A 16 12.77 -6.30 -13.24
CA VAL A 16 13.77 -7.28 -12.78
C VAL A 16 15.07 -6.53 -12.50
N GLY A 17 15.52 -6.56 -11.25
CA GLY A 17 16.81 -6.01 -10.86
C GLY A 17 17.98 -6.93 -11.24
N PRO A 18 19.23 -6.47 -11.07
CA PRO A 18 20.42 -7.26 -11.42
C PRO A 18 20.61 -8.57 -10.63
N SER A 19 19.94 -8.71 -9.48
CA SER A 19 19.90 -9.96 -8.70
C SER A 19 18.84 -10.95 -9.21
N GLY A 20 18.18 -10.63 -10.32
CA GLY A 20 17.21 -11.52 -10.96
C GLY A 20 15.93 -11.69 -10.13
N PRO A 21 15.45 -12.93 -9.92
CA PRO A 21 14.18 -13.21 -9.22
C PRO A 21 14.07 -12.54 -7.85
N ASP A 22 15.15 -12.50 -7.07
CA ASP A 22 15.18 -11.92 -5.73
C ASP A 22 15.01 -10.38 -5.72
N SER A 23 15.06 -9.77 -6.89
CA SER A 23 14.88 -8.34 -7.12
C SER A 23 13.76 -8.08 -8.14
N THR A 24 12.75 -8.93 -8.18
CA THR A 24 11.60 -8.78 -9.08
C THR A 24 10.40 -8.20 -8.36
N LEU A 25 9.82 -7.13 -8.91
CA LEU A 25 8.60 -6.51 -8.39
C LEU A 25 7.57 -6.35 -9.52
N PRO A 26 6.28 -6.63 -9.27
CA PRO A 26 5.21 -6.15 -10.13
C PRO A 26 5.38 -4.64 -10.38
N SER A 27 5.12 -4.18 -11.60
CA SER A 27 5.42 -2.80 -12.00
C SER A 27 4.54 -1.76 -11.31
N THR A 28 3.43 -2.20 -10.73
CA THR A 28 2.43 -1.35 -10.08
C THR A 28 2.26 -1.77 -8.64
N GLY A 29 2.44 -0.83 -7.74
CA GLY A 29 2.17 -0.98 -6.31
C GLY A 29 0.97 -0.14 -5.88
N TYR A 30 0.32 -0.60 -4.82
CA TYR A 30 -0.81 0.06 -4.19
C TYR A 30 -0.55 0.29 -2.72
N ARG A 31 -0.71 1.54 -2.31
CA ARG A 31 -0.68 1.94 -0.91
C ARG A 31 -2.05 2.41 -0.47
N TYR A 32 -2.57 1.82 0.59
CA TYR A 32 -3.82 2.23 1.20
C TYR A 32 -3.53 3.02 2.48
N MET A 33 -4.09 4.23 2.57
CA MET A 33 -3.82 5.21 3.61
C MET A 33 -5.13 5.67 4.23
N ARG A 34 -5.02 6.27 5.42
CA ARG A 34 -6.17 6.86 6.09
C ARG A 34 -6.67 8.09 5.33
N TYR A 35 -7.97 8.12 5.02
CA TYR A 35 -8.66 9.30 4.51
C TYR A 35 -9.43 10.03 5.62
N GLU A 36 -10.26 9.32 6.39
CA GLU A 36 -11.04 9.85 7.51
C GLU A 36 -10.51 9.33 8.87
N ASN A 37 -10.64 10.16 9.90
CA ASN A 37 -10.46 9.74 11.29
C ASN A 37 -11.73 9.04 11.81
N ASP A 38 -11.63 8.40 12.97
CA ASP A 38 -12.76 7.67 13.58
C ASP A 38 -13.99 8.56 13.88
N ASP A 39 -13.80 9.88 13.96
CA ASP A 39 -14.87 10.88 14.15
C ASP A 39 -15.48 11.40 12.84
N GLY A 40 -15.07 10.84 11.68
CA GLY A 40 -15.53 11.24 10.35
C GLY A 40 -14.87 12.50 9.80
N THR A 41 -13.93 13.12 10.52
CA THR A 41 -13.17 14.26 9.98
C THR A 41 -12.10 13.80 9.01
N VAL A 42 -11.81 14.61 7.98
CA VAL A 42 -10.73 14.32 7.04
C VAL A 42 -9.38 14.32 7.77
N ASN A 43 -8.59 13.28 7.55
CA ASN A 43 -7.26 13.15 8.10
C ASN A 43 -6.35 14.28 7.56
N LYS A 44 -5.61 14.94 8.45
CA LYS A 44 -4.76 16.09 8.11
C LYS A 44 -3.72 15.82 7.00
N PHE A 45 -3.33 14.56 6.78
CA PHE A 45 -2.36 14.20 5.75
C PHE A 45 -3.00 13.91 4.38
N ALA A 46 -4.30 13.64 4.33
CA ALA A 46 -4.98 13.30 3.07
C ALA A 46 -4.95 14.45 2.05
N PRO A 47 -5.26 15.72 2.40
CA PRO A 47 -5.19 16.82 1.43
C PRO A 47 -3.79 17.02 0.84
N MET A 48 -2.75 16.92 1.68
CA MET A 48 -1.36 17.04 1.21
C MET A 48 -0.96 15.89 0.29
N THR A 49 -1.41 14.67 0.58
CA THR A 49 -1.13 13.50 -0.26
C THR A 49 -1.80 13.62 -1.62
N ILE A 50 -3.06 14.08 -1.66
CA ILE A 50 -3.80 14.31 -2.90
C ILE A 50 -3.14 15.42 -3.72
N GLN A 51 -2.76 16.53 -3.08
CA GLN A 51 -2.14 17.67 -3.75
C GLN A 51 -0.75 17.34 -4.31
N ASN A 52 0.11 16.73 -3.48
CA ASN A 52 1.50 16.46 -3.84
C ASN A 52 1.68 15.15 -4.60
N LYS A 53 0.62 14.33 -4.71
CA LYS A 53 0.65 12.96 -5.23
C LYS A 53 1.82 12.16 -4.66
N SER A 54 2.08 12.28 -3.36
CA SER A 54 3.19 11.57 -2.73
C SER A 54 3.02 11.44 -1.23
N ALA A 55 3.58 10.38 -0.65
CA ALA A 55 3.59 10.18 0.80
C ALA A 55 4.73 9.24 1.24
N PRO A 56 5.22 9.33 2.50
CA PRO A 56 6.19 8.38 3.07
C PRO A 56 5.56 7.00 3.30
N THR A 57 6.04 5.94 2.65
CA THR A 57 5.40 4.62 2.61
C THR A 57 6.05 3.63 3.55
N THR A 58 5.25 3.08 4.47
CA THR A 58 5.61 1.91 5.27
C THR A 58 5.18 0.67 4.52
N TYR A 59 3.89 0.34 4.52
CA TYR A 59 3.35 -0.86 3.88
C TYR A 59 2.70 -0.56 2.53
N PHE A 60 2.87 -1.48 1.57
CA PHE A 60 2.18 -1.49 0.29
C PHE A 60 2.02 -2.93 -0.21
N GLY A 61 1.12 -3.14 -1.17
CA GLY A 61 0.96 -4.42 -1.85
C GLY A 61 0.76 -4.24 -3.35
N PHE A 62 0.32 -5.30 -4.03
CA PHE A 62 0.21 -5.33 -5.49
C PHE A 62 -1.21 -5.56 -6.01
N GLU A 63 -2.14 -5.94 -5.13
CA GLU A 63 -3.54 -6.07 -5.47
C GLU A 63 -4.28 -4.73 -5.38
N LYS A 64 -5.15 -4.51 -6.36
CA LYS A 64 -6.04 -3.36 -6.43
C LYS A 64 -7.37 -3.73 -5.79
N TYR A 65 -7.73 -3.04 -4.72
CA TYR A 65 -9.01 -3.13 -4.03
C TYR A 65 -9.83 -1.90 -4.35
N ASP A 66 -11.13 -2.07 -4.50
CA ASP A 66 -12.04 -1.01 -4.97
C ASP A 66 -12.69 -0.27 -3.80
N THR A 67 -12.67 -0.86 -2.60
CA THR A 67 -13.22 -0.27 -1.37
C THR A 67 -12.19 -0.23 -0.24
N GLY A 68 -12.43 0.66 0.74
CA GLY A 68 -11.62 0.71 1.96
C GLY A 68 -11.71 -0.60 2.76
N ILE A 69 -12.92 -1.17 2.89
CA ILE A 69 -13.12 -2.40 3.67
C ILE A 69 -12.41 -3.62 3.08
N GLU A 70 -12.39 -3.77 1.76
CA GLU A 70 -11.67 -4.86 1.09
C GLU A 70 -10.17 -4.78 1.38
N ALA A 71 -9.58 -3.59 1.23
CA ALA A 71 -8.17 -3.38 1.54
C ALA A 71 -7.87 -3.68 3.01
N ARG A 72 -8.68 -3.19 3.96
CA ARG A 72 -8.46 -3.46 5.38
C ARG A 72 -8.54 -4.94 5.71
N LYS A 73 -9.51 -5.64 5.14
CA LYS A 73 -9.68 -7.07 5.34
C LYS A 73 -8.50 -7.88 4.82
N ALA A 74 -8.04 -7.57 3.60
CA ALA A 74 -6.95 -8.27 2.96
C ALA A 74 -5.59 -8.02 3.64
N PHE A 75 -5.35 -6.80 4.11
CA PHE A 75 -4.13 -6.44 4.86
C PHE A 75 -4.25 -6.60 6.38
N GLN A 76 -5.41 -7.04 6.89
CA GLN A 76 -5.72 -7.13 8.32
C GLN A 76 -5.44 -5.84 9.09
N VAL A 77 -5.86 -4.71 8.50
CA VAL A 77 -5.74 -3.39 9.12
C VAL A 77 -6.96 -3.16 10.01
N LYS A 78 -6.71 -2.83 11.27
CA LYS A 78 -7.79 -2.47 12.21
C LYS A 78 -8.57 -1.25 11.70
N GLY A 79 -9.80 -1.48 11.24
CA GLY A 79 -10.71 -0.44 10.75
C GLY A 79 -11.61 0.18 11.83
N PRO A 80 -12.35 1.25 11.48
CA PRO A 80 -13.28 1.95 12.40
C PRO A 80 -14.40 1.04 12.93
N GLU A 81 -14.78 0.01 12.20
CA GLU A 81 -15.82 -0.97 12.56
C GLU A 81 -15.46 -1.86 13.77
N ILE A 82 -14.18 -1.96 14.13
CA ILE A 82 -13.70 -2.85 15.21
C ILE A 82 -13.79 -2.16 16.58
N GLY A 83 -13.73 -0.82 16.63
CA GLY A 83 -13.69 -0.06 17.88
C GLY A 83 -12.44 -0.31 18.75
N PRO A 84 -12.47 0.08 20.03
CA PRO A 84 -11.37 -0.14 20.97
C PRO A 84 -11.09 -1.62 21.25
N ASP A 85 -9.82 -2.02 21.31
CA ASP A 85 -9.41 -3.38 21.68
C ASP A 85 -8.02 -3.39 22.37
N ALA A 86 -7.43 -4.58 22.53
CA ALA A 86 -6.12 -4.75 23.17
C ALA A 86 -4.96 -4.08 22.41
N ASN A 87 -5.11 -3.79 21.11
CA ASN A 87 -4.05 -3.20 20.29
C ASN A 87 -4.13 -1.66 20.23
N SER A 88 -5.33 -1.07 20.31
CA SER A 88 -5.49 0.39 20.34
C SER A 88 -6.90 0.85 20.73
N LYS A 89 -7.06 2.12 21.11
CA LYS A 89 -8.38 2.72 21.39
C LYS A 89 -9.21 3.06 20.15
N GLY A 90 -8.58 3.26 18.99
CA GLY A 90 -9.24 3.61 17.74
C GLY A 90 -8.75 2.73 16.58
N SER A 91 -9.23 3.02 15.37
CA SER A 91 -8.73 2.33 14.18
C SER A 91 -7.27 2.69 13.89
N TRP A 92 -6.61 1.88 13.07
CA TRP A 92 -5.30 2.23 12.50
C TRP A 92 -5.46 3.04 11.21
N SER A 93 -6.43 2.67 10.38
CA SER A 93 -6.73 3.33 9.11
C SER A 93 -8.11 2.90 8.61
N ASP A 94 -8.81 3.78 7.90
CA ASP A 94 -9.96 3.41 7.07
C ASP A 94 -9.54 2.89 5.68
N ALA A 95 -8.26 2.99 5.32
CA ALA A 95 -7.67 2.53 4.06
C ALA A 95 -8.32 3.11 2.78
N ARG A 96 -9.06 4.22 2.91
CA ARG A 96 -9.83 4.80 1.80
C ARG A 96 -9.01 5.69 0.88
N LEU A 97 -7.82 6.12 1.25
CA LEU A 97 -6.96 6.88 0.34
C LEU A 97 -5.97 5.93 -0.34
N ARG A 98 -6.20 5.60 -1.62
CA ARG A 98 -5.36 4.67 -2.40
C ARG A 98 -4.38 5.45 -3.29
N GLY A 99 -3.09 5.25 -3.07
CA GLY A 99 -2.03 5.67 -3.98
C GLY A 99 -1.61 4.50 -4.88
N GLU A 100 -1.73 4.67 -6.20
CA GLU A 100 -1.17 3.78 -7.22
C GLU A 100 0.18 4.36 -7.67
N PHE A 101 1.22 3.52 -7.75
CA PHE A 101 2.56 3.99 -8.15
C PHE A 101 3.35 2.98 -8.97
N ASP A 102 4.29 3.50 -9.75
CA ASP A 102 5.29 2.71 -10.46
C ASP A 102 6.40 2.24 -9.50
N THR A 103 6.57 0.92 -9.35
CA THR A 103 7.57 0.33 -8.44
C THR A 103 9.00 0.50 -8.93
N LEU A 104 9.23 0.98 -10.16
CA LEU A 104 10.57 1.31 -10.66
C LEU A 104 11.32 2.28 -9.74
N GLN A 105 10.60 3.18 -9.07
CA GLN A 105 11.17 4.12 -8.10
C GLN A 105 11.77 3.44 -6.86
N LEU A 106 11.49 2.15 -6.64
CA LEU A 106 12.09 1.35 -5.57
C LEU A 106 13.40 0.71 -6.00
N PHE A 107 13.81 0.80 -7.26
CA PHE A 107 15.11 0.28 -7.72
C PHE A 107 16.17 1.38 -7.63
N GLU A 108 17.00 1.32 -6.61
CA GLU A 108 18.11 2.27 -6.41
C GLU A 108 19.42 1.52 -6.20
N ASN A 109 20.50 2.02 -6.81
CA ASN A 109 21.84 1.43 -6.68
C ASN A 109 21.89 -0.08 -6.99
N LYS A 110 21.05 -0.55 -7.93
CA LYS A 110 20.88 -1.97 -8.31
C LYS A 110 20.21 -2.85 -7.25
N GLU A 111 19.62 -2.26 -6.22
CA GLU A 111 18.93 -2.95 -5.14
C GLU A 111 17.47 -2.51 -5.06
N VAL A 112 16.60 -3.43 -4.66
CA VAL A 112 15.20 -3.13 -4.36
C VAL A 112 15.12 -2.54 -2.95
N GLN A 113 14.61 -1.33 -2.86
CA GLN A 113 14.42 -0.56 -1.63
C GLN A 113 13.08 -0.89 -0.97
N ALA A 114 12.80 -2.18 -0.85
CA ALA A 114 11.64 -2.73 -0.17
C ALA A 114 11.99 -4.12 0.37
N ARG A 115 11.34 -4.53 1.45
CA ARG A 115 11.58 -5.81 2.12
C ARG A 115 10.28 -6.46 2.55
N VAL A 116 10.33 -7.76 2.78
CA VAL A 116 9.25 -8.44 3.52
C VAL A 116 9.20 -7.87 4.95
N PRO A 117 8.02 -7.44 5.45
CA PRO A 117 7.90 -6.97 6.81
C PRO A 117 8.11 -8.11 7.80
N TYR A 118 8.48 -7.73 9.02
CA TYR A 118 8.44 -8.62 10.16
C TYR A 118 7.02 -8.69 10.72
N TRP A 119 6.75 -9.77 11.43
CA TRP A 119 5.44 -10.11 11.95
C TRP A 119 4.90 -9.07 12.93
N LYS A 120 3.58 -8.84 12.89
CA LYS A 120 2.85 -7.89 13.77
C LYS A 120 3.34 -6.46 13.63
N GLY A 121 3.21 -5.89 12.44
CA GLY A 121 3.56 -4.48 12.23
C GLY A 121 5.04 -4.20 12.51
N ASP A 122 5.89 -5.17 12.19
CA ASP A 122 7.33 -5.14 12.43
C ASP A 122 7.76 -5.33 13.91
N ASP A 123 6.86 -5.64 14.86
CA ASP A 123 7.21 -5.81 16.29
C ASP A 123 7.97 -7.10 16.60
N VAL A 124 7.74 -8.18 15.85
CA VAL A 124 8.36 -9.49 16.08
C VAL A 124 9.43 -9.77 15.02
N LYS A 125 10.66 -9.31 15.27
CA LYS A 125 11.80 -9.35 14.33
C LYS A 125 12.35 -10.76 14.01
N THR A 126 11.83 -11.81 14.64
CA THR A 126 12.25 -13.20 14.40
C THR A 126 11.39 -13.93 13.38
N LYS A 127 10.31 -13.31 12.90
CA LYS A 127 9.37 -13.91 11.95
C LYS A 127 9.03 -12.90 10.84
N LEU A 128 9.07 -13.35 9.60
CA LEU A 128 8.65 -12.56 8.43
C LEU A 128 7.15 -12.76 8.16
N GLU A 129 6.54 -11.76 7.54
CA GLU A 129 5.12 -11.71 7.18
C GLU A 129 4.94 -11.30 5.71
N PRO A 130 5.27 -12.18 4.74
CA PRO A 130 5.09 -11.87 3.32
C PRO A 130 3.62 -11.72 2.92
N PHE A 131 2.73 -12.43 3.61
CA PHE A 131 1.28 -12.33 3.49
C PHE A 131 0.71 -11.84 4.81
N ALA A 132 -0.30 -10.96 4.77
CA ALA A 132 -0.98 -10.47 5.97
C ALA A 132 -1.71 -11.60 6.71
N GLU A 133 -1.21 -11.93 7.91
CA GLU A 133 -1.72 -13.04 8.72
C GLU A 133 -1.65 -12.77 10.24
N ALA A 134 -0.96 -11.72 10.68
CA ALA A 134 -0.69 -11.43 12.08
C ALA A 134 -1.92 -11.03 12.91
N TYR A 135 -2.98 -10.53 12.27
CA TYR A 135 -4.16 -10.00 12.92
C TYR A 135 -5.47 -10.56 12.32
N PRO A 136 -5.73 -11.88 12.45
CA PRO A 136 -6.92 -12.52 11.87
C PRO A 136 -8.25 -11.96 12.37
N GLN A 137 -8.26 -11.28 13.51
CA GLN A 137 -9.46 -10.60 14.02
C GLN A 137 -9.84 -9.33 13.22
N TYR A 138 -8.97 -8.82 12.34
CA TYR A 138 -9.22 -7.62 11.53
C TYR A 138 -9.58 -7.92 10.07
N GLY A 139 -9.52 -9.19 9.66
CA GLY A 139 -9.84 -9.57 8.30
C GLY A 139 -9.30 -10.94 7.90
N GLU A 140 -9.73 -11.38 6.72
CA GLU A 140 -9.38 -12.66 6.13
C GLU A 140 -7.87 -12.77 5.85
N GLY A 141 -7.17 -11.64 5.63
CA GLY A 141 -5.74 -11.63 5.34
C GLY A 141 -5.39 -12.12 3.94
N GLY A 142 -4.12 -12.48 3.75
CA GLY A 142 -3.62 -13.07 2.51
C GLY A 142 -3.07 -12.08 1.49
N ALA A 143 -3.20 -10.77 1.70
CA ALA A 143 -2.55 -9.79 0.82
C ALA A 143 -1.03 -9.89 0.92
N VAL A 144 -0.35 -9.91 -0.23
CA VAL A 144 1.11 -9.72 -0.28
C VAL A 144 1.42 -8.30 0.18
N GLN A 145 2.35 -8.17 1.11
CA GLN A 145 2.80 -6.88 1.63
C GLN A 145 4.31 -6.76 1.64
N LEU A 146 4.79 -5.58 1.27
CA LEU A 146 6.18 -5.18 1.43
C LEU A 146 6.26 -3.91 2.27
N HIS A 147 7.40 -3.73 2.92
CA HIS A 147 7.76 -2.56 3.68
C HIS A 147 8.79 -1.71 2.91
N ALA A 148 8.53 -0.41 2.75
CA ALA A 148 9.40 0.56 2.08
C ALA A 148 10.07 1.54 3.05
N ASP A 149 10.15 1.21 4.35
CA ASP A 149 10.93 1.94 5.38
C ASP A 149 10.72 3.47 5.38
N SER A 150 9.46 3.90 5.22
CA SER A 150 9.03 5.30 5.18
C SER A 150 9.62 6.11 4.01
N ARG A 151 10.09 5.45 2.96
CA ARG A 151 10.54 6.12 1.73
C ARG A 151 9.41 6.92 1.12
N LYS A 152 9.70 8.13 0.66
CA LYS A 152 8.74 8.93 -0.07
C LYS A 152 8.47 8.27 -1.42
N ILE A 153 7.21 7.96 -1.69
CA ILE A 153 6.74 7.41 -2.97
C ILE A 153 5.93 8.49 -3.68
N ASP A 154 6.19 8.66 -4.96
CA ASP A 154 5.38 9.47 -5.87
C ASP A 154 4.32 8.56 -6.53
N PHE A 155 3.07 9.01 -6.50
CA PHE A 155 1.90 8.28 -6.99
C PHE A 155 1.53 8.75 -8.40
N ASP A 156 1.28 7.79 -9.28
CA ASP A 156 0.69 8.05 -10.60
C ASP A 156 -0.75 8.54 -10.44
N ASN A 157 -1.50 7.89 -9.54
CA ASN A 157 -2.86 8.24 -9.20
C ASN A 157 -3.14 8.17 -7.69
N VAL A 158 -4.05 9.03 -7.23
CA VAL A 158 -4.54 9.05 -5.85
C VAL A 158 -6.06 9.09 -5.87
N ASP A 159 -6.69 8.02 -5.37
CA ASP A 159 -8.14 7.87 -5.33
C ASP A 159 -8.65 7.90 -3.89
N ILE A 160 -9.85 8.47 -3.70
CA ILE A 160 -10.62 8.30 -2.46
C ILE A 160 -11.65 7.22 -2.73
N LEU A 161 -11.48 6.08 -2.08
CA LEU A 161 -12.33 4.90 -2.21
C LEU A 161 -13.62 5.06 -1.39
N PRO A 162 -14.73 4.46 -1.85
CA PRO A 162 -15.89 4.23 -1.01
C PRO A 162 -15.53 3.27 0.15
N GLU A 163 -16.33 3.33 1.20
CA GLU A 163 -16.16 2.44 2.36
C GLU A 163 -16.60 1.00 2.04
N LYS A 164 -17.66 0.84 1.23
CA LYS A 164 -18.26 -0.42 0.77
C LYS A 164 -18.80 -0.27 -0.65
#